data_AF-A0AAE2ENA8-F1
#
_entry.id   AF-A0AAE2ENA8-F1
#
_cell.length_a   1.000
_cell.length_b   1.000
_cell.length_c   1.000
_cell.angle_alpha   90.00
_cell.angle_beta   90.00
_cell.angle_gamma   90.00
#
_symmetry.space_group_name_H-M   'P 1'
#
loop_
_entity.id
_entity.type
_entity.pdbx_description
1 polymer ?
#
loop_
_entity_poly.entity_id
_entity_poly.type
_entity_poly.pdbx_seq_one_letter_code
_entity_poly.pdbx_strand_id
1 'polypeptide(L)'
;MRKLWLSLLVIAPLSFFAPLSEAHGETRDLTEQQKNELASMQRDIMEKKKQLINKYVEYGIIDQERGKEIKSHIEQRYEKEKKNGFMPKWHHDKEKKFYKHHMP
;
A
#
# COMPACT_ATOMS: atom_id res chain seq x y z
N MET A 1 -41.96 15.40 38.16
CA MET A 1 -40.79 16.19 38.61
C MET A 1 -39.59 15.84 37.73
N ARG A 2 -39.38 16.64 36.68
CA ARG A 2 -38.23 16.55 35.78
C ARG A 2 -36.99 17.04 36.51
N LYS A 3 -35.95 16.22 36.61
CA LYS A 3 -34.58 16.69 36.85
C LYS A 3 -33.68 16.05 35.80
N LEU A 4 -33.51 16.80 34.72
CA LEU A 4 -32.56 16.58 33.65
C LEU A 4 -31.16 16.57 34.26
N TRP A 5 -30.53 15.39 34.36
CA TRP A 5 -29.10 15.33 34.60
C TRP A 5 -28.42 15.39 33.23
N LEU A 6 -28.21 16.62 32.78
CA LEU A 6 -27.23 17.00 31.76
C LEU A 6 -25.84 16.70 32.31
N SER A 7 -25.40 15.45 32.26
CA SER A 7 -23.98 15.11 32.38
C SER A 7 -23.38 15.22 30.98
N LEU A 8 -23.03 16.45 30.63
CA LEU A 8 -22.19 16.82 29.50
C LEU A 8 -20.79 16.26 29.76
N LEU A 9 -20.59 14.98 29.49
CA LEU A 9 -19.29 14.33 29.57
C LEU A 9 -18.52 14.75 28.32
N VAL A 10 -17.86 15.89 28.48
CA VAL A 10 -16.69 16.40 27.78
C VAL A 10 -16.15 15.38 26.77
N ILE A 11 -16.55 15.56 25.50
CA ILE A 11 -15.77 15.05 24.39
C ILE A 11 -14.47 15.84 24.46
N ALA A 12 -13.47 15.29 25.13
CA ALA A 12 -12.10 15.72 24.94
C ALA A 12 -11.71 15.15 23.57
N PRO A 13 -11.60 15.95 22.49
CA PRO A 13 -10.78 15.51 21.38
C PRO A 13 -9.37 15.40 21.97
N LEU A 14 -8.96 14.19 22.35
CA LEU A 14 -7.54 13.87 22.42
C LEU A 14 -7.04 14.16 21.03
N SER A 15 -6.52 15.38 20.89
CA SER A 15 -5.81 15.85 19.73
C SER A 15 -4.57 14.99 19.70
N PHE A 16 -4.67 13.85 19.00
CA PHE A 16 -3.53 13.09 18.57
C PHE A 16 -2.83 13.96 17.52
N PHE A 17 -2.17 15.02 18.00
CA PHE A 17 -1.23 15.81 17.24
C PHE A 17 0.00 14.90 17.11
N ALA A 18 -0.11 13.92 16.21
CA ALA A 18 1.07 13.26 15.70
C ALA A 18 1.92 14.37 15.08
N PRO A 19 3.17 14.58 15.52
CA PRO A 19 4.05 15.45 14.77
C PRO A 19 4.09 14.90 13.35
N LEU A 20 3.71 15.74 12.39
CA LEU A 20 3.83 15.41 10.97
C LEU A 20 5.34 15.32 10.71
N SER A 21 5.92 14.14 10.95
CA SER A 21 7.32 13.88 10.64
C SER A 21 7.46 14.08 9.14
N GLU A 22 8.18 15.11 8.71
CA GLU A 22 8.63 15.25 7.34
C GLU A 22 9.49 14.03 7.02
N ALA A 23 8.88 13.00 6.45
CA ALA A 23 9.56 11.80 6.03
C ALA A 23 10.36 12.15 4.76
N HIS A 24 11.60 12.61 4.96
CA HIS A 24 12.63 12.49 3.93
C HIS A 24 12.71 11.00 3.58
N GLY A 25 12.61 10.67 2.29
CA GLY A 25 12.49 9.30 1.76
C GLY A 25 13.72 8.40 1.97
N GLU A 26 14.42 8.55 3.09
CA GLU A 26 15.49 7.66 3.51
C GLU A 26 14.93 6.31 3.93
N THR A 27 15.59 5.26 3.46
CA THR A 27 15.36 3.88 3.91
C THR A 27 15.75 3.77 5.38
N ARG A 28 14.76 3.66 6.26
CA ARG A 28 14.95 3.36 7.68
C ARG A 28 14.75 1.87 7.94
N ASP A 29 15.55 1.30 8.83
CA ASP A 29 15.35 -0.06 9.30
C ASP A 29 14.07 -0.16 10.12
N LEU A 30 13.16 -1.05 9.69
CA LEU A 30 11.90 -1.30 10.35
C LEU A 30 12.06 -2.35 11.45
N THR A 31 11.28 -2.20 12.52
CA THR A 31 11.12 -3.25 13.53
C THR A 31 10.40 -4.46 12.95
N GLU A 32 10.54 -5.63 13.58
CA GLU A 32 9.85 -6.85 13.13
C GLU A 32 8.32 -6.73 13.17
N GLN A 33 7.78 -5.99 14.16
CA GLN A 33 6.34 -5.71 14.20
C GLN A 33 5.89 -4.89 12.98
N GLN A 34 6.61 -3.83 12.63
CA GLN A 34 6.31 -3.01 11.45
C GLN A 34 6.43 -3.81 10.14
N LYS A 35 7.44 -4.67 10.02
CA LYS A 35 7.58 -5.57 8.85
C LYS A 35 6.41 -6.54 8.75
N ASN A 36 5.94 -7.10 9.87
CA ASN A 36 4.79 -8.00 9.90
C ASN A 36 3.48 -7.28 9.53
N GLU A 37 3.29 -6.05 10.00
CA GLU A 37 2.15 -5.21 9.60
C GLU A 37 2.15 -4.94 8.09
N LEU A 38 3.30 -4.56 7.51
CA LEU A 38 3.46 -4.40 6.06
C LEU A 38 3.24 -5.70 5.29
N ALA A 39 3.74 -6.83 5.80
CA ALA A 39 3.56 -8.14 5.17
C ALA A 39 2.08 -8.53 5.10
N SER A 40 1.33 -8.29 6.18
CA SER A 40 -0.12 -8.54 6.23
C SER A 40 -0.85 -7.69 5.18
N MET A 41 -0.58 -6.38 5.16
CA MET A 41 -1.21 -5.47 4.20
C MET A 41 -0.87 -5.85 2.75
N GLN A 42 0.38 -6.22 2.45
CA GLN A 42 0.77 -6.63 1.11
C GLN A 42 0.14 -7.95 0.68
N ARG A 43 -0.07 -8.89 1.63
CA ARG A 43 -0.83 -10.12 1.36
C ARG A 43 -2.27 -9.81 0.99
N ASP A 44 -2.93 -8.94 1.74
CA ASP A 44 -4.31 -8.54 1.47
C ASP A 44 -4.45 -7.87 0.08
N ILE A 45 -3.49 -6.99 -0.26
CA ILE A 45 -3.42 -6.34 -1.58
C ILE A 45 -3.24 -7.39 -2.68
N MET A 46 -2.34 -8.34 -2.49
CA MET A 46 -2.09 -9.43 -3.43
C MET A 46 -3.35 -10.25 -3.69
N GLU A 47 -4.06 -10.65 -2.62
CA GLU A 47 -5.30 -11.41 -2.72
C GLU A 47 -6.41 -10.63 -3.41
N LYS A 48 -6.60 -9.35 -3.06
CA LYS A 48 -7.57 -8.46 -3.71
C LYS A 48 -7.27 -8.28 -5.21
N LYS A 49 -6.01 -8.15 -5.60
CA LYS A 49 -5.62 -8.10 -7.01
C LYS A 49 -5.96 -9.41 -7.72
N LYS A 50 -5.67 -10.58 -7.12
CA LYS A 50 -6.04 -11.89 -7.70
C LYS A 50 -7.56 -12.02 -7.88
N GLN A 51 -8.35 -11.55 -6.91
CA GLN A 51 -9.82 -11.49 -7.00
C GLN A 51 -10.30 -10.60 -8.15
N LEU A 52 -9.71 -9.41 -8.32
CA LEU A 52 -10.03 -8.50 -9.43
C LEU A 52 -9.74 -9.15 -10.79
N ILE A 53 -8.59 -9.83 -10.93
CA ILE A 53 -8.25 -10.56 -12.16
C ILE A 53 -9.26 -11.67 -12.45
N ASN A 54 -9.71 -12.41 -11.42
CA ASN A 54 -10.77 -13.40 -11.61
C ASN A 54 -12.07 -12.75 -12.13
N LYS A 55 -12.43 -11.55 -11.66
CA LYS A 55 -13.59 -10.81 -12.17
C LYS A 55 -13.42 -10.36 -13.62
N TYR A 56 -12.23 -9.94 -14.03
CA TYR A 56 -11.96 -9.63 -15.43
C TYR A 56 -12.07 -10.86 -16.33
N VAL A 57 -11.65 -12.04 -15.85
CA VAL A 57 -11.86 -13.30 -16.55
C VAL A 57 -13.35 -13.66 -16.63
N GLU A 58 -14.07 -13.54 -15.51
CA GLU A 58 -15.52 -13.81 -15.43
C GLU A 58 -16.33 -12.92 -16.39
N TYR A 59 -15.94 -11.65 -16.51
CA TYR A 59 -16.61 -10.68 -17.40
C TYR A 59 -16.11 -10.73 -18.86
N GLY A 60 -15.20 -11.66 -19.18
CA GLY A 60 -14.65 -11.81 -20.53
C GLY A 60 -13.77 -10.65 -21.00
N ILE A 61 -13.29 -9.81 -20.07
CA ILE A 61 -12.37 -8.70 -20.38
C ILE A 61 -10.98 -9.25 -20.72
N ILE A 62 -10.59 -10.36 -20.09
CA ILE A 62 -9.36 -11.10 -20.40
C ILE A 62 -9.65 -12.60 -20.44
N ASP A 63 -8.83 -13.36 -21.17
CA ASP A 63 -8.93 -14.81 -21.20
C ASP A 63 -8.33 -15.48 -19.94
N GLN A 64 -8.58 -16.78 -19.81
CA GLN A 64 -8.14 -17.61 -18.68
C GLN A 64 -6.62 -17.72 -18.58
N GLU A 65 -5.91 -17.79 -19.70
CA GLU A 65 -4.46 -17.97 -19.75
C GLU A 65 -3.77 -16.69 -19.28
N ARG A 66 -4.19 -15.55 -19.82
CA ARG A 66 -3.73 -14.23 -19.41
C ARG A 66 -4.05 -13.97 -17.94
N GLY A 67 -5.23 -14.37 -17.47
CA GLY A 67 -5.59 -14.29 -16.07
C GLY A 67 -4.64 -15.09 -15.16
N LYS A 68 -4.22 -16.29 -15.57
CA LYS A 68 -3.23 -17.11 -14.83
C LYS A 68 -1.85 -16.46 -14.83
N GLU A 69 -1.39 -15.96 -15.97
CA GLU A 69 -0.11 -15.28 -16.11
C GLU A 69 -0.01 -14.05 -15.19
N ILE A 70 -1.02 -13.18 -15.20
CA ILE A 70 -1.07 -11.99 -14.35
C ILE A 70 -1.04 -12.37 -12.87
N LYS A 71 -1.80 -13.40 -12.46
CA LYS A 71 -1.78 -13.89 -11.06
C LYS A 71 -0.41 -14.44 -10.66
N SER A 72 0.31 -15.11 -11.57
CA SER A 72 1.68 -15.56 -11.33
C SER A 72 2.64 -14.39 -11.11
N HIS A 73 2.54 -13.33 -11.93
CA HIS A 73 3.34 -12.13 -11.74
C HIS A 73 3.04 -11.38 -10.44
N ILE A 74 1.78 -11.37 -10.01
CA ILE A 74 1.38 -10.81 -8.71
C ILE A 74 2.11 -11.55 -7.57
N GLU A 75 2.16 -12.88 -7.61
CA GLU A 75 2.87 -13.71 -6.62
C GLU A 75 4.39 -13.46 -6.65
N GLN A 76 4.98 -13.46 -7.85
CA GLN A 76 6.41 -13.17 -8.02
C GLN A 76 6.79 -11.78 -7.49
N ARG A 77 5.89 -10.80 -7.62
CA ARG A 77 6.09 -9.46 -7.08
C ARG A 77 6.07 -9.47 -5.56
N TYR A 78 5.12 -10.15 -4.95
CA TYR A 78 5.05 -10.29 -3.49
C TYR A 78 6.34 -10.90 -2.93
N GLU A 79 6.88 -11.96 -3.55
CA GLU A 79 8.15 -12.55 -3.12
C GLU A 79 9.36 -11.61 -3.27
N LYS A 80 9.35 -10.73 -4.29
CA LYS A 80 10.39 -9.69 -4.44
C LYS A 80 10.27 -8.60 -3.36
N GLU A 81 9.05 -8.20 -3.02
CA GLU A 81 8.78 -7.24 -1.95
C GLU A 81 9.08 -7.85 -0.56
N LYS A 82 8.81 -9.14 -0.36
CA LYS A 82 9.21 -9.83 0.87
C LYS A 82 10.73 -9.81 1.08
N LYS A 83 11.52 -10.04 0.02
CA LYS A 83 12.99 -10.01 0.07
C LYS A 83 13.57 -8.63 0.40
N ASN A 84 12.85 -7.55 0.12
CA ASN A 84 13.30 -6.19 0.43
C ASN A 84 12.63 -5.60 1.69
N GLY A 85 11.99 -6.44 2.51
CA GLY A 85 11.30 -6.00 3.73
C GLY A 85 10.08 -5.12 3.44
N PHE A 86 9.46 -5.28 2.27
CA PHE A 86 8.34 -4.50 1.79
C PHE A 86 8.65 -3.00 1.64
N MET A 87 9.92 -2.65 1.47
CA MET A 87 10.32 -1.26 1.28
C MET A 87 10.01 -0.78 -0.14
N PRO A 88 9.34 0.37 -0.30
CA PRO A 88 9.12 0.99 -1.60
C PRO A 88 10.45 1.43 -2.23
N LYS A 89 10.63 1.11 -3.51
CA LYS A 89 11.77 1.61 -4.29
C LYS A 89 11.47 3.03 -4.78
N TRP A 90 11.65 4.02 -3.92
CA TRP A 90 11.58 5.44 -4.28
C TRP A 90 12.84 5.85 -5.07
N HIS A 91 13.11 5.25 -6.23
CA HIS A 91 14.19 5.75 -7.06
C HIS A 91 13.76 7.08 -7.70
N HIS A 92 14.63 8.08 -7.58
CA HIS A 92 14.51 9.42 -8.16
C HIS A 92 14.49 9.35 -9.70
N ASP A 93 13.37 8.95 -10.29
CA ASP A 93 13.20 8.86 -11.75
C ASP A 93 13.04 10.22 -12.45
N LYS A 94 13.33 11.34 -11.75
CA LYS A 94 13.20 12.68 -12.33
C LYS A 94 14.37 13.08 -13.21
N GLU A 95 15.58 12.51 -13.06
CA GLU A 95 16.74 12.98 -13.83
C GLU A 95 16.95 12.29 -15.19
N LYS A 96 16.51 11.03 -15.37
CA LYS A 96 16.86 10.28 -16.60
C LYS A 96 15.92 10.47 -17.79
N LYS A 97 14.77 11.13 -17.61
CA LYS A 97 13.82 11.37 -18.72
C LYS A 97 14.05 12.68 -19.47
N PHE A 98 14.71 13.68 -18.88
CA PHE A 98 14.97 14.95 -19.56
C PHE A 98 16.04 14.84 -20.65
N TYR A 99 17.03 13.95 -20.51
CA TYR A 99 18.12 13.84 -21.49
C TYR A 99 17.81 13.01 -22.74
N LYS A 100 16.77 12.17 -22.75
CA LYS A 100 16.46 11.30 -23.91
C LYS A 100 15.55 11.93 -24.98
N HIS A 101 14.88 13.04 -24.68
CA HIS A 101 13.94 13.69 -25.61
C HIS A 101 14.45 15.00 -26.22
N HIS A 102 15.65 15.47 -25.87
CA HIS A 102 16.22 16.74 -26.34
C HIS A 102 17.60 16.60 -27.01
N MET A 103 17.76 15.60 -27.87
CA MET A 103 18.84 15.62 -28.86
C MET A 103 18.20 15.62 -30.26
N PRO A 104 18.51 16.62 -31.12
CA PRO A 104 18.05 16.66 -32.50
C PRO A 104 18.66 15.54 -33.35
#